data_AF-A0A9L0SRX2-F1
#
_entry.id   AF-A0A9L0SRX2-F1
#
_cell.length_a   1.000
_cell.length_b   1.000
_cell.length_c   1.000
_cell.angle_alpha   90.00
_cell.angle_beta   90.00
_cell.angle_gamma   90.00
#
_symmetry.space_group_name_H-M   'P 1'
#
loop_
_entity.id
_entity.type
_entity.pdbx_description
1 polymer ?
#
loop_
_entity_poly.entity_id
_entity_poly.type
_entity_poly.pdbx_seq_one_letter_code
_entity_poly.pdbx_strand_id
1 'polypeptide(L)' 'MPDLKLNSVWAREVLMSIKHNTVTPGGKPSKTRGIWGKVTHAHGKSGVVPAKLRSSLPADAIAQRMHAMPSPSRI' A
#
# COMPACT_ATOMS: atom_id res chain seq x y z
N MET A 1 18.08 -16.05 -13.42
CA MET A 1 17.05 -15.04 -13.11
C MET A 1 17.48 -14.34 -11.83
N PRO A 2 17.66 -13.01 -11.81
CA PRO A 2 18.05 -12.34 -10.58
C PRO A 2 16.88 -12.40 -9.60
N ASP A 3 17.16 -12.92 -8.41
CA ASP A 3 16.26 -13.02 -7.27
C ASP A 3 15.91 -11.59 -6.80
N LEU A 4 14.77 -11.06 -7.27
CA LEU A 4 14.22 -9.79 -6.81
C LEU A 4 13.87 -9.95 -5.33
N LYS A 5 14.84 -9.62 -4.45
CA LYS A 5 14.64 -9.52 -3.01
C LYS A 5 13.63 -8.41 -2.72
N LEU A 6 12.36 -8.80 -2.79
CA LEU A 6 11.18 -7.96 -2.63
C LEU A 6 10.92 -7.53 -1.18
N ASN A 7 11.93 -7.76 -0.33
CA ASN A 7 11.91 -7.57 1.12
C ASN A 7 11.96 -6.09 1.53
N SER A 8 11.87 -5.16 0.57
CA SER A 8 12.15 -3.73 0.80
C SER A 8 11.10 -2.79 0.23
N VAL A 9 10.16 -3.22 -0.62
CA VAL A 9 9.21 -2.27 -1.24
C VAL A 9 8.10 -1.92 -0.24
N TRP A 10 7.94 -0.64 0.07
CA TRP A 10 6.83 -0.15 0.88
C TRP A 10 5.58 -0.07 0.00
N ALA A 11 4.54 -0.81 0.36
CA ALA A 11 3.23 -0.65 -0.28
C ALA A 11 2.58 0.60 0.35
N ARG A 12 2.40 1.65 -0.44
CA ARG A 12 1.84 2.92 0.05
C ARG A 12 0.40 3.08 -0.40
N GLU A 13 -0.42 3.52 0.54
CA GLU A 13 -1.72 4.13 0.29
C GLU A 13 -2.69 3.27 -0.53
N VAL A 14 -3.45 2.45 0.20
CA VAL A 14 -4.84 2.23 -0.18
C VAL A 14 -5.57 3.54 0.13
N LEU A 15 -5.82 4.34 -0.90
CA LEU A 15 -6.59 5.57 -0.76
C LEU A 15 -8.08 5.22 -0.73
N MET A 16 -8.66 5.17 0.46
CA MET A 16 -10.09 4.94 0.61
C MET A 16 -10.83 6.25 0.93
N SER A 17 -12.06 6.36 0.42
CA SER A 17 -13.01 7.38 0.86
C SER A 17 -13.71 6.90 2.14
N ILE A 18 -13.86 7.78 3.12
CA ILE A 18 -14.50 7.50 4.41
C ILE A 18 -15.69 8.43 4.67
N LYS A 19 -16.61 8.01 5.55
CA LYS A 19 -17.85 8.76 5.84
C LYS A 19 -17.60 10.11 6.53
N HIS A 20 -16.65 10.17 7.45
CA HIS A 20 -16.32 11.36 8.25
C HIS A 20 -14.97 11.94 7.85
N ASN A 21 -14.78 13.25 7.97
CA ASN A 21 -13.49 13.86 7.69
C ASN A 21 -12.47 13.46 8.77
N THR A 22 -11.27 13.05 8.35
CA THR A 22 -10.12 12.79 9.22
C THR A 22 -9.04 13.84 9.02
N VAL A 23 -8.25 14.08 10.06
CA VAL A 23 -7.11 15.00 10.01
C VAL A 23 -6.09 14.50 8.98
N THR A 24 -5.78 15.33 7.99
CA THR A 24 -4.74 15.05 7.01
C THR A 24 -3.43 15.71 7.47
N PRO A 25 -2.30 14.99 7.51
CA PRO A 25 -1.03 15.58 7.93
C PRO A 25 -0.64 16.70 6.96
N GLY A 26 -0.47 17.92 7.48
CA GLY A 26 -0.10 19.10 6.69
C GLY A 26 -1.23 19.72 5.86
N GLY A 27 -2.49 19.31 6.07
CA GLY A 27 -3.61 19.77 5.25
C GLY A 27 -4.92 19.93 5.99
N LYS A 28 -5.95 20.34 5.24
CA LYS A 28 -7.33 20.44 5.74
C LYS A 28 -7.91 19.03 5.97
N PRO A 29 -8.80 18.85 6.96
CA PRO A 29 -9.45 17.56 7.19
C PRO A 29 -10.20 17.10 5.95
N SER A 30 -9.94 15.89 5.48
CA SER A 30 -10.51 15.31 4.27
C SER A 30 -11.17 13.96 4.54
N LYS A 31 -12.04 13.51 3.63
CA LYS A 31 -12.68 12.18 3.67
C LYS A 31 -11.76 11.07 3.15
N THR A 32 -10.46 11.30 3.17
CA THR A 32 -9.50 10.41 2.53
C THR A 32 -8.61 9.78 3.59
N ARG A 33 -8.56 8.46 3.60
CA ARG A 33 -7.73 7.69 4.54
C ARG A 33 -6.76 6.79 3.78
N GLY A 34 -5.50 6.83 4.18
CA GLY A 34 -4.47 5.92 3.70
C GLY A 34 -4.25 4.75 4.66
N ILE A 35 -4.20 3.53 4.14
CA ILE A 35 -3.60 2.38 4.85
C ILE A 35 -2.19 2.13 4.30
N TRP A 36 -1.30 1.81 5.23
CA TRP A 36 0.11 1.56 4.99
C TRP A 36 0.45 0.09 5.13
N GLY A 37 1.34 -0.41 4.28
CA GLY A 37 1.90 -1.75 4.44
C GLY A 37 3.24 -1.93 3.75
N LYS A 38 3.71 -3.17 3.75
CA LYS A 38 4.93 -3.56 3.06
C LYS A 38 4.66 -4.74 2.16
N VAL A 39 5.31 -4.76 1.02
CA VAL A 39 5.31 -5.93 0.16
C VAL A 39 6.24 -6.97 0.78
N THR A 40 5.87 -8.25 0.74
CA THR A 40 6.55 -9.29 1.54
C THR A 40 7.45 -10.19 0.72
N HIS A 41 6.91 -10.86 -0.30
CA HIS A 41 7.61 -11.80 -1.17
C HIS A 41 6.87 -11.89 -2.50
N ALA A 42 7.53 -12.35 -3.56
CA ALA A 42 6.88 -12.60 -4.85
C ALA A 42 5.90 -13.79 -4.75
N HIS A 43 4.73 -13.69 -5.36
CA HIS A 43 3.79 -14.80 -5.46
C HIS A 43 3.75 -15.36 -6.88
N GLY A 44 4.25 -16.59 -7.02
CA GLY A 44 4.30 -17.29 -8.30
C GLY A 44 5.14 -16.55 -9.35
N LYS A 45 4.89 -16.87 -10.62
CA LYS A 45 5.60 -16.30 -11.78
C LYS A 45 4.77 -15.25 -12.54
N SER A 46 3.58 -14.93 -12.04
CA SER A 46 2.60 -14.04 -12.70
C SER A 46 2.75 -12.57 -12.35
N GLY A 47 3.76 -12.20 -11.54
CA GLY A 47 3.96 -10.83 -11.10
C GLY A 47 2.96 -10.37 -10.03
N VAL A 48 2.17 -11.29 -9.45
CA VAL A 48 1.32 -11.01 -8.29
C VAL A 48 2.20 -10.98 -7.05
N VAL A 49 1.93 -10.03 -6.14
CA VAL A 49 2.76 -9.84 -4.97
C VAL A 49 1.93 -9.57 -3.71
N PRO A 50 2.01 -10.40 -2.66
CA PRO A 50 1.33 -10.18 -1.40
C PRO A 50 1.94 -9.02 -0.61
N ALA A 51 1.07 -8.11 -0.16
CA ALA A 51 1.40 -7.04 0.77
C ALA A 51 0.78 -7.30 2.15
N LYS A 52 1.54 -7.01 3.20
CA LYS A 52 1.06 -7.03 4.58
C LYS A 52 0.76 -5.59 5.00
N LEU A 53 -0.53 -5.30 5.17
CA LEU A 53 -1.00 -3.99 5.60
C LEU A 53 -1.06 -3.91 7.12
N ARG A 54 -0.98 -2.70 7.65
CA ARG A 54 -1.07 -2.42 9.10
C ARG A 54 -2.47 -2.67 9.65
N SER A 55 -3.50 -2.46 8.84
CA SER A 55 -4.89 -2.79 9.14
C SER A 55 -5.48 -3.60 7.98
N SER A 56 -6.52 -4.37 8.26
CA SER A 56 -7.27 -5.08 7.22
C SER A 56 -7.78 -4.11 6.14
N LEU A 57 -7.82 -4.60 4.91
CA LEU A 57 -8.43 -3.88 3.79
C LEU A 57 -9.95 -3.81 4.01
N PRO A 58 -10.56 -2.63 3.90
CA PRO A 58 -12.00 -2.53 3.76
C PRO A 58 -12.43 -3.14 2.42
N ALA A 59 -13.63 -3.72 2.38
CA ALA A 59 -14.17 -4.39 1.20
C ALA A 59 -14.23 -3.45 -0.02
N ASP A 60 -14.59 -2.18 0.19
CA ASP A 60 -14.70 -1.18 -0.88
C ASP A 60 -13.37 -0.87 -1.57
N ALA A 61 -12.24 -1.18 -0.92
CA ALA A 61 -10.91 -0.99 -1.47
C ALA A 61 -10.37 -2.20 -2.24
N ILE A 62 -11.08 -3.33 -2.19
CA ILE A 62 -10.75 -4.51 -2.98
C ILE A 62 -11.02 -4.17 -4.45
N ALA A 63 -10.08 -4.48 -5.34
CA ALA A 63 -10.07 -4.09 -6.76
C ALA A 63 -9.88 -2.58 -7.06
N GLN A 64 -9.66 -1.75 -6.05
CA GLN A 64 -9.22 -0.37 -6.27
C GLN A 64 -7.72 -0.30 -6.54
N ARG A 65 -7.29 0.78 -7.21
CA ARG A 65 -5.88 1.00 -7.53
C ARG A 65 -5.08 1.20 -6.25
N MET A 66 -3.99 0.44 -6.12
CA MET A 66 -3.01 0.57 -5.04
C MET A 66 -1.71 1.18 -5.60
N HIS A 67 -1.00 1.93 -4.78
CA HIS A 67 0.31 2.46 -5.14
C HIS A 67 1.43 1.69 -4.41
N ALA A 68 2.54 1.44 -5.09
CA ALA A 68 3.75 0.90 -4.47
C ALA A 68 4.79 2.01 -4.49
N MET A 69 5.39 2.31 -3.34
CA MET A 69 6.50 3.26 -3.29
C MET A 69 7.81 2.49 -3.22
N PRO A 70 8.82 2.88 -4.00
CA PRO A 70 10.16 2.36 -3.79
C PRO A 70 10.57 2.58 -2.34
N SER A 71 11.28 1.59 -1.78
CA SER A 71 12.00 1.82 -0.52
C SER A 71 12.98 2.97 -0.70
N PRO A 72 13.42 3.66 0.39
CA PRO A 72 14.68 4.38 0.36
C PRO A 72 15.75 3.51 -0.32
N SER A 73 16.35 4.08 -1.36
CA SER A 73 17.21 3.37 -2.31
C SER A 73 18.31 2.58 -1.59
N ARG A 74 18.53 1.35 -2.04
CA ARG A 74 19.73 0.57 -1.75
C ARG A 74 20.56 0.35 -3.03
N ILE A 75 20.51 1.35 -3.91
CA ILE A 75 21.45 1.49 -5.03
C ILE A 75 22.61 2.31 -4.50
#